data_AF-X1S4J0-F1
#
_entry.id   AF-X1S4J0-F1
#
_cell.length_a   1.000
_cell.length_b   1.000
_cell.length_c   1.000
_cell.angle_alpha   90.00
_cell.angle_beta   90.00
_cell.angle_gamma   90.00
#
_symmetry.space_group_name_H-M   'P 1'
#
loop_
_entity.id
_entity.type
_entity.pdbx_description
1 polymer ?
#
loop_
_entity_poly.entity_id
_entity_poly.type
_entity_poly.pdbx_seq_one_letter_code
_entity_poly.pdbx_strand_id
1 'polypeptide(L)'
;MGEILDKEEVEALLSAVSSGNVKKSVEDILEKKSAVVYDFKRRTKISKDRIRTLELLHENFIRIYTVKLANYLRTMVELNIISVDQLTYAEFIASLSEPTYLAVLSAEPLPGQIILEIDPSFSFSIIDRLL
;
A
#
# COMPACT_ATOMS: atom_id res chain seq x y z
N MET A 1 -15.53 -0.17 -7.75
CA MET A 1 -15.49 1.22 -8.23
C MET A 1 -15.05 1.17 -9.68
N GLY A 2 -15.81 1.83 -10.56
CA GLY A 2 -15.76 1.63 -12.01
C GLY A 2 -14.36 1.76 -12.57
N GLU A 3 -14.01 0.84 -13.48
CA GLU A 3 -12.84 0.94 -14.33
C GLU A 3 -12.89 2.31 -15.00
N ILE A 4 -12.01 3.20 -14.56
CA ILE A 4 -11.80 4.49 -15.23
C ILE A 4 -11.12 4.10 -16.53
N LEU A 5 -11.91 4.01 -17.61
CA LEU A 5 -11.38 3.73 -18.94
C LEU A 5 -10.30 4.75 -19.27
N ASP A 6 -9.20 4.25 -19.84
CA ASP A 6 -8.09 5.09 -20.25
C ASP A 6 -8.59 6.02 -21.38
N LYS A 7 -8.06 7.25 -21.46
CA LYS A 7 -8.60 8.29 -22.37
C LYS A 7 -8.62 7.83 -23.84
N GLU A 8 -7.72 6.93 -24.20
CA GLU A 8 -7.62 6.32 -25.53
C GLU A 8 -8.81 5.39 -25.85
N GLU A 9 -9.40 4.71 -24.87
CA GLU A 9 -10.56 3.81 -25.07
C GLU A 9 -11.84 4.61 -25.31
N VAL A 10 -12.00 5.75 -24.63
CA VAL A 10 -13.14 6.65 -24.83
C VAL A 10 -13.12 7.24 -26.24
N GLU A 11 -11.93 7.64 -26.73
CA GLU A 11 -11.77 8.23 -28.06
C GLU A 11 -11.99 7.20 -29.18
N ALA A 12 -11.51 5.97 -28.99
CA ALA A 12 -11.77 4.86 -29.91
C ALA A 12 -13.26 4.51 -29.98
N LEU A 13 -13.97 4.46 -28.86
CA LEU A 13 -15.42 4.20 -28.83
C LEU A 13 -16.23 5.34 -29.45
N LEU A 14 -15.84 6.59 -29.24
CA LEU A 14 -16.51 7.75 -29.83
C LEU A 14 -16.37 7.77 -31.36
N SER A 15 -15.17 7.45 -31.87
CA SER A 15 -14.90 7.36 -33.32
C SER A 15 -15.65 6.19 -33.98
N ALA A 16 -15.81 5.07 -33.28
CA ALA A 16 -16.50 3.88 -33.78
C ALA A 16 -18.03 4.10 -33.88
N VAL A 17 -18.60 4.89 -32.96
CA VAL A 17 -20.02 5.30 -33.00
C VAL A 17 -20.26 6.33 -34.11
N SER A 18 -19.39 7.32 -34.27
CA SER A 18 -19.56 8.35 -35.32
C SER A 18 -19.34 7.84 -36.75
N SER A 19 -18.55 6.77 -36.94
CA SER A 19 -18.25 6.22 -38.27
C SER A 19 -19.23 5.13 -38.74
N GLY A 20 -20.22 4.75 -37.93
CA GLY A 20 -21.27 3.79 -38.29
C GLY A 20 -20.79 2.38 -38.64
N ASN A 21 -19.49 2.10 -38.52
CA ASN A 21 -18.88 0.83 -38.86
C ASN A 21 -18.53 0.07 -37.59
N VAL A 22 -19.54 -0.57 -36.98
CA VAL A 22 -19.29 -1.59 -35.97
C VAL A 22 -18.91 -2.89 -36.69
N LYS A 23 -17.67 -2.94 -37.17
CA LYS A 23 -17.01 -4.15 -37.69
C LYS A 23 -15.76 -4.47 -36.87
N LYS A 24 -15.91 -4.49 -35.55
CA LYS A 24 -15.05 -5.30 -34.69
C LYS A 24 -15.97 -6.21 -33.92
N SER A 25 -15.89 -7.50 -34.25
CA SER A 25 -16.54 -8.52 -33.43
C SER A 25 -15.89 -8.47 -32.04
N VAL A 26 -16.70 -8.73 -31.01
CA VAL A 26 -16.27 -8.66 -29.60
C VAL A 26 -15.06 -9.58 -29.34
N GLU A 27 -14.88 -10.61 -30.18
CA GLU A 27 -13.74 -11.51 -30.18
C GLU A 27 -12.37 -10.81 -30.40
N ASP A 28 -12.28 -9.79 -31.27
CA ASP A 28 -10.98 -9.14 -31.60
C ASP A 28 -10.47 -8.21 -30.48
N ILE A 29 -11.37 -7.73 -29.61
CA ILE A 29 -11.01 -6.88 -28.47
C ILE A 29 -10.45 -7.74 -27.33
N LEU A 30 -10.92 -8.98 -27.22
CA LEU A 30 -10.50 -9.93 -26.20
C LEU A 30 -9.09 -10.48 -26.45
N GLU A 31 -8.65 -10.61 -27.71
CA GLU A 31 -7.29 -11.10 -28.03
C GLU A 31 -6.17 -10.13 -27.64
N LYS A 32 -6.48 -8.83 -27.45
CA LYS A 32 -5.48 -7.83 -27.04
C LYS A 32 -5.36 -7.62 -25.54
N LYS A 33 -6.18 -8.29 -24.72
CA LYS A 33 -5.89 -8.41 -23.28
C LYS A 33 -4.74 -9.39 -23.12
N SER A 34 -3.52 -8.88 -23.30
CA SER A 34 -2.29 -9.53 -22.85
C SER A 34 -2.58 -10.12 -21.47
N ALA A 35 -2.69 -11.44 -21.40
CA ALA A 35 -2.96 -12.14 -20.17
C ALA A 35 -1.91 -11.68 -19.15
N VAL A 36 -2.34 -10.95 -18.13
CA VAL A 36 -1.44 -10.55 -17.06
C VAL A 36 -1.01 -11.86 -16.41
N VAL A 37 0.29 -12.16 -16.46
CA VAL A 37 0.87 -13.36 -15.88
C VAL A 37 0.60 -13.33 -14.38
N TYR A 38 -0.48 -14.00 -13.97
CA TYR A 38 -0.87 -14.10 -12.58
C TYR A 38 -0.09 -15.25 -11.97
N ASP A 39 0.88 -14.94 -11.11
CA ASP A 39 1.67 -15.95 -10.43
C ASP A 39 0.83 -16.65 -9.36
N PHE A 40 0.21 -17.77 -9.72
CA PHE A 40 -0.57 -18.61 -8.80
C PHE A 40 0.26 -19.22 -7.66
N LYS A 41 1.60 -19.22 -7.75
CA LYS A 41 2.47 -19.64 -6.63
C LYS A 41 2.55 -18.56 -5.56
N ARG A 42 2.44 -17.29 -5.94
CA ARG A 42 2.15 -16.17 -5.04
C ARG A 42 0.64 -16.09 -4.77
N ARG A 43 0.06 -17.15 -4.17
CA ARG A 43 -1.28 -17.02 -3.56
C ARG A 43 -1.21 -15.84 -2.58
N THR A 44 -1.96 -14.78 -2.85
CA THR A 44 -2.31 -13.74 -1.89
C THR A 44 -2.95 -14.46 -0.71
N LYS A 45 -2.14 -14.76 0.31
CA LYS A 45 -2.54 -15.54 1.49
C LYS A 45 -3.62 -14.80 2.29
N ILE A 46 -3.80 -13.50 2.03
CA ILE A 46 -4.69 -12.60 2.75
C ILE A 46 -5.72 -12.02 1.75
N SER A 47 -7.00 -12.08 2.11
CA SER A 47 -8.07 -11.50 1.29
C SER A 47 -8.02 -9.97 1.28
N LYS A 48 -8.55 -9.34 0.24
CA LYS A 48 -8.62 -7.86 0.14
C LYS A 48 -9.33 -7.23 1.34
N ASP A 49 -10.38 -7.88 1.86
CA ASP A 49 -11.09 -7.40 3.06
C ASP A 49 -10.20 -7.36 4.31
N ARG A 50 -9.28 -8.31 4.46
CA ARG A 50 -8.33 -8.35 5.59
C ARG A 50 -7.28 -7.25 5.46
N ILE A 51 -6.81 -6.95 4.25
CA ILE A 51 -5.90 -5.82 4.00
C ILE A 51 -6.60 -4.51 4.35
N ARG A 52 -7.85 -4.31 3.90
CA ARG A 52 -8.63 -3.13 4.25
C ARG A 52 -8.88 -3.01 5.75
N THR A 53 -9.12 -4.12 6.43
CA THR A 53 -9.24 -4.14 7.90
C THR A 53 -7.94 -3.68 8.56
N LEU A 54 -6.79 -4.13 8.06
CA LEU A 54 -5.48 -3.75 8.58
C LEU A 54 -5.19 -2.26 8.36
N GLU A 55 -5.59 -1.71 7.21
CA GLU A 55 -5.49 -0.28 6.92
C GLU A 55 -6.32 0.54 7.91
N LEU A 56 -7.58 0.18 8.14
CA LEU A 56 -8.44 0.85 9.13
C LEU A 56 -7.87 0.79 10.56
N LEU A 57 -7.24 -0.33 10.93
CA LEU A 57 -6.56 -0.47 12.21
C LEU A 57 -5.36 0.49 12.31
N HIS A 58 -4.56 0.59 11.25
CA HIS A 58 -3.44 1.52 11.20
C HIS A 58 -3.92 2.98 11.21
N GLU A 59 -5.05 3.31 10.57
CA GLU A 59 -5.58 4.68 10.55
C GLU A 59 -5.89 5.14 11.98
N ASN A 60 -6.52 4.25 12.75
CA ASN A 60 -6.82 4.49 14.16
C ASN A 60 -5.53 4.58 15.00
N PHE A 61 -4.60 3.65 14.81
CA PHE A 61 -3.31 3.63 15.49
C PHE A 61 -2.56 4.95 15.30
N ILE A 62 -2.41 5.39 14.05
CA ILE A 62 -1.72 6.62 13.70
C ILE A 62 -2.42 7.82 14.33
N ARG A 63 -3.75 7.93 14.25
CA ARG A 63 -4.49 9.04 14.88
C ARG A 63 -4.19 9.17 16.37
N ILE A 64 -4.14 8.04 17.09
CA ILE A 64 -3.81 8.03 18.53
C ILE A 64 -2.34 8.40 18.75
N TYR A 65 -1.44 7.83 17.96
CA TYR A 65 -0.01 8.00 18.15
C TYR A 65 0.47 9.41 17.80
N THR A 66 -0.12 10.06 16.80
CA THR A 66 0.14 11.47 16.45
C THR A 66 -0.07 12.38 17.66
N VAL A 67 -1.21 12.25 18.33
CA VAL A 67 -1.53 13.06 19.52
C VAL A 67 -0.57 12.73 20.68
N LYS A 68 -0.27 11.45 20.90
CA LYS A 68 0.67 11.03 21.96
C LYS A 68 2.08 11.57 21.72
N LEU A 69 2.57 11.44 20.50
CA LEU A 69 3.93 11.83 20.13
C LEU A 69 4.08 13.36 20.15
N ALA A 70 3.07 14.09 19.66
CA ALA A 70 3.04 15.54 19.75
C ALA A 70 3.09 16.05 21.21
N ASN A 71 2.32 15.42 22.10
CA ASN A 71 2.35 15.74 23.54
C ASN A 71 3.69 15.39 24.18
N TYR A 72 4.27 14.25 23.84
CA TYR A 72 5.54 13.78 24.41
C TYR A 72 6.72 14.66 23.99
N LEU A 73 6.80 15.01 22.69
CA LEU A 73 7.88 15.82 22.13
C LEU A 73 7.66 17.33 22.25
N ARG A 74 6.48 17.76 22.71
CA ARG A 74 6.04 19.16 22.78
C ARG A 74 6.27 19.88 21.44
N THR A 75 5.83 19.25 20.36
CA THR A 75 5.89 19.79 19.01
C THR A 75 4.72 19.28 18.19
N MET A 76 4.36 19.99 17.11
CA MET A 76 3.39 19.47 16.16
C MET A 76 4.02 18.28 15.42
N VAL A 77 3.31 17.16 15.38
CA VAL A 77 3.68 15.96 14.64
C VAL A 77 2.52 15.60 13.74
N GLU A 78 2.83 15.21 12.51
CA GLU A 78 1.86 14.68 11.55
C GLU A 78 2.32 13.29 11.11
N LEU A 79 1.41 12.33 11.11
CA LEU A 79 1.66 10.96 10.67
C LEU A 79 0.51 10.55 9.75
N ASN A 80 0.86 9.95 8.61
CA ASN A 80 -0.09 9.53 7.58
C ASN A 80 0.25 8.11 7.11
N ILE A 81 -0.75 7.34 6.70
CA ILE A 81 -0.54 6.05 6.04
C ILE A 81 -0.23 6.28 4.57
N ILE A 82 0.82 5.63 4.07
CA ILE A 82 1.18 5.67 2.66
C ILE A 82 0.59 4.45 1.94
N SER A 83 0.85 3.24 2.44
CA SER A 83 0.32 2.01 1.88
C SER A 83 0.28 0.88 2.92
N VAL A 84 -0.48 -0.17 2.61
CA VAL A 84 -0.49 -1.43 3.36
C VAL A 84 -0.34 -2.56 2.35
N ASP A 85 0.87 -3.11 2.28
CA ASP A 85 1.25 -4.09 1.28
C ASP A 85 1.60 -5.45 1.90
N GLN A 86 1.44 -6.51 1.11
CA GLN A 86 1.87 -7.85 1.49
C GLN A 86 3.22 -8.17 0.84
N LEU A 87 4.26 -8.34 1.66
CA LEU A 87 5.61 -8.66 1.21
C LEU A 87 6.11 -9.97 1.84
N THR A 88 7.04 -10.65 1.17
CA THR A 88 7.83 -11.71 1.82
C THR A 88 8.85 -11.10 2.77
N TYR A 89 9.30 -11.87 3.76
CA TYR A 89 10.32 -11.39 4.71
C TYR A 89 11.62 -10.97 4.01
N ALA A 90 12.06 -11.72 2.99
CA ALA A 90 13.25 -11.38 2.22
C ALA A 90 13.10 -10.06 1.46
N GLU A 91 11.93 -9.82 0.84
CA GLU A 91 11.63 -8.55 0.17
C GLU A 91 11.59 -7.39 1.17
N PHE A 92 11.02 -7.59 2.37
CA PHE A 92 11.00 -6.59 3.43
C PHE A 92 12.42 -6.22 3.89
N ILE A 93 13.26 -7.20 4.24
CA ILE A 93 14.64 -6.94 4.68
C ILE A 93 15.46 -6.25 3.58
N ALA A 94 15.29 -6.65 2.32
CA ALA A 94 15.96 -6.02 1.18
C ALA A 94 15.48 -4.59 0.90
N SER A 95 14.29 -4.20 1.39
CA SER A 95 13.76 -2.85 1.23
C SER A 95 14.22 -1.85 2.30
N LEU A 96 14.89 -2.34 3.36
CA LEU A 96 15.34 -1.50 4.46
C LEU A 96 16.59 -0.69 4.09
N SER A 97 16.65 0.54 4.59
CA SER A 97 17.84 1.38 4.50
C SER A 97 18.98 0.84 5.37
N GLU A 98 20.22 0.98 4.92
CA GLU A 98 21.41 0.68 5.72
C GLU A 98 22.18 1.99 6.02
N PRO A 99 22.26 2.43 7.29
CA PRO A 99 21.69 1.85 8.52
C PRO A 99 20.19 2.15 8.69
N THR A 100 19.51 1.34 9.51
CA THR A 100 18.15 1.64 10.00
C THR A 100 17.97 1.26 11.47
N TYR A 101 16.99 1.85 12.15
CA TYR A 101 16.56 1.42 13.47
C TYR A 101 15.46 0.36 13.32
N LEU A 102 15.78 -0.87 13.73
CA LEU A 102 14.86 -2.00 13.69
C LEU A 102 14.56 -2.49 15.11
N ALA A 103 13.28 -2.54 15.47
CA ALA A 103 12.80 -3.05 16.75
C ALA A 103 11.90 -4.28 16.54
N VAL A 104 12.08 -5.29 17.39
CA VAL A 104 11.20 -6.47 17.44
C VAL A 104 10.31 -6.35 18.67
N LEU A 105 9.00 -6.27 18.43
CA LEU A 105 7.97 -6.10 19.44
C LEU A 105 7.18 -7.40 19.62
N SER A 106 6.74 -7.68 20.84
CA SER A 106 5.77 -8.75 21.11
C SER A 106 4.37 -8.32 20.66
N ALA A 107 3.62 -9.22 20.03
CA ALA A 107 2.28 -8.94 19.54
C ALA A 107 1.16 -9.23 20.55
N GLU A 108 1.46 -9.35 21.85
CA GLU A 108 0.50 -9.78 22.87
C GLU A 108 -0.78 -8.93 22.89
N PRO A 109 -2.00 -9.52 22.94
CA PRO A 109 -2.35 -10.94 23.16
C PRO A 109 -2.32 -11.83 21.90
N LEU A 110 -1.93 -11.29 20.74
CA LEU A 110 -1.81 -12.07 19.51
C LEU A 110 -0.52 -12.89 19.52
N PRO A 111 -0.52 -14.09 18.93
CA PRO A 111 0.70 -14.86 18.78
C PRO A 111 1.63 -14.20 17.76
N GLY A 112 2.93 -14.17 18.05
CA GLY A 112 3.97 -13.74 17.11
C GLY A 112 4.71 -12.47 17.53
N GLN A 113 5.48 -11.95 16.57
CA GLN A 113 6.30 -10.75 16.74
C GLN A 113 5.97 -9.74 15.64
N ILE A 114 6.07 -8.46 15.97
CA ILE A 114 5.95 -7.33 15.05
C ILE A 114 7.35 -6.77 14.86
N ILE A 115 7.73 -6.53 13.62
CA ILE A 115 8.95 -5.79 13.30
C ILE A 115 8.52 -4.35 13.01
N LEU A 116 9.09 -3.42 13.77
CA LEU A 116 8.95 -1.99 13.55
C LEU A 116 10.28 -1.47 13.05
N GLU A 117 10.29 -0.90 11.86
CA GLU A 117 11.43 -0.17 11.34
C GLU A 117 11.13 1.33 11.38
N ILE A 118 12.16 2.11 11.66
CA ILE A 118 12.09 3.57 11.70
C ILE A 118 13.33 4.12 11.00
N ASP A 119 13.09 5.00 10.03
CA ASP A 119 14.17 5.72 9.36
C ASP A 119 15.08 6.44 10.38
N PRO A 120 16.42 6.36 10.21
CA PRO A 120 17.36 7.03 11.12
C PRO A 120 17.13 8.53 11.25
N SER A 121 16.75 9.22 10.17
CA SER A 121 16.55 10.67 10.19
C SER A 121 15.42 11.06 11.13
N PHE A 122 14.33 10.30 11.10
CA PHE A 122 13.22 10.49 12.05
C PHE A 122 13.63 10.13 13.48
N SER A 123 14.37 9.03 13.65
CA SER A 123 14.84 8.58 14.96
C SER A 123 15.78 9.60 15.62
N PHE A 124 16.75 10.14 14.89
CA PHE A 124 17.66 11.18 15.39
C PHE A 124 16.91 12.47 15.71
N SER A 125 15.94 12.86 14.88
CA SER A 125 15.09 14.04 15.16
C SER A 125 14.33 13.90 16.49
N ILE A 126 13.89 12.69 16.84
CA ILE A 126 13.27 12.41 18.14
C ILE A 126 14.29 12.51 19.27
N ILE A 127 15.47 11.90 19.11
CA ILE A 127 16.53 11.89 20.13
C ILE A 127 16.99 13.32 20.45
N ASP A 128 17.27 14.12 19.43
CA ASP A 128 17.71 15.51 19.56
C ASP A 128 16.69 16.40 20.25
N ARG A 129 15.40 16.03 20.20
CA ARG A 129 14.33 16.77 20.88
C ARG A 129 14.18 16.37 22.36
N LEU A 130 14.62 15.17 22.72
CA LEU A 130 14.53 14.62 24.07
C LEU A 130 15.75 14.97 24.93
N LEU A 131 16.92 15.13 24.31
CA LEU A 131 18.17 15.58 24.94
C LEU A 131 18.20 17.12 25.06
#